data_AF-A0A2C5XIL6-F1
#
_entry.id   AF-A0A2C5XIL6-F1
#
_cell.length_a   1.000
_cell.length_b   1.000
_cell.length_c   1.000
_cell.angle_alpha   90.00
_cell.angle_beta   90.00
_cell.angle_gamma   90.00
#
_symmetry.space_group_name_H-M   'P 1'
#
loop_
_entity.id
_entity.type
_entity.pdbx_description
1 polymer ?
#
loop_
_entity_poly.entity_id
_entity_poly.type
_entity_poly.pdbx_seq_one_letter_code
_entity_poly.pdbx_strand_id
1 'polypeptide(L)'
;MKSSIILTLAGLGAAFRGAKIPWYAPSSASGRCGGPMGYLDHVCGTKAYCDAFDRAYDHTDGFFTTKAACYAAHKRQWEPVAQVKPAALLPWIAQGSHMAQCGAGPWPITDARCGTQRYCEAHDTVSIVRTDMPVGTRKERLAEAAKTRPFVSAAQCFAAHEPNPSPSRRLEPWVDVTERQHQLCGLYHYRESECGTARYCAAFDHEPELIDGRFANSVRCLRAHKKPPSGANLASRKLAWQWPGTSVHSCAENHFYDIFVCGTRIYCDAFDLDRTHANGRFKSSAQCYEAFEEEPLAVYSLSATKLSRMATKGGGEYQ
;
A
#
# COMPACT_ATOMS: atom_id res chain seq x y z
N MET A 1 50.17 -43.65 2.15
CA MET A 1 49.76 -42.75 1.06
C MET A 1 48.33 -42.29 1.34
N LYS A 2 48.16 -41.07 1.85
CA LYS A 2 46.84 -40.44 2.10
C LYS A 2 46.83 -39.14 1.31
N SER A 3 46.12 -39.12 0.19
CA SER A 3 45.93 -37.90 -0.61
C SER A 3 44.72 -37.15 -0.08
N SER A 4 44.97 -36.00 0.55
CA SER A 4 43.95 -35.02 0.88
C SER A 4 43.64 -34.19 -0.37
N ILE A 5 42.41 -34.29 -0.86
CA ILE A 5 41.89 -33.39 -1.90
C ILE A 5 41.40 -32.13 -1.18
N ILE A 6 42.15 -31.05 -1.29
CA ILE A 6 41.71 -29.71 -0.90
C ILE A 6 40.86 -29.18 -2.06
N LEU A 7 39.54 -29.20 -1.91
CA LEU A 7 38.63 -28.46 -2.78
C LEU A 7 38.68 -26.98 -2.38
N THR A 8 39.50 -26.20 -3.09
CA THR A 8 39.40 -24.74 -3.08
C THR A 8 38.11 -24.31 -3.77
N LEU A 9 37.10 -23.94 -2.97
CA LEU A 9 35.95 -23.12 -3.39
C LEU A 9 36.41 -21.67 -3.62
N ALA A 10 37.17 -21.45 -4.68
CA ALA A 10 37.52 -20.12 -5.16
C ALA A 10 37.00 -20.00 -6.59
N GLY A 11 35.83 -19.36 -6.78
CA GLY A 11 35.36 -19.10 -8.13
C GLY A 11 33.87 -18.84 -8.32
N LEU A 12 33.26 -17.94 -7.54
CA LEU A 12 31.97 -17.31 -7.93
C LEU A 12 32.00 -15.77 -7.78
N GLY A 13 33.18 -15.17 -7.66
CA GLY A 13 33.35 -13.73 -7.41
C GLY A 13 33.56 -12.85 -8.65
N ALA A 14 33.61 -13.40 -9.86
CA ALA A 14 33.98 -12.66 -11.06
C ALA A 14 33.01 -12.92 -12.22
N ALA A 15 31.88 -12.22 -12.26
CA ALA A 15 31.17 -11.85 -13.51
C ALA A 15 29.89 -11.03 -13.26
N PHE A 16 29.94 -9.97 -12.45
CA PHE A 16 29.03 -8.83 -12.67
C PHE A 16 29.77 -7.54 -12.34
N ARG A 17 30.48 -6.98 -13.34
CA ARG A 17 30.50 -5.52 -13.50
C ARG A 17 29.11 -5.07 -13.97
N GLY A 18 28.07 -5.44 -13.21
CA GLY A 18 26.69 -5.13 -13.49
C GLY A 18 26.47 -3.64 -13.30
N ALA A 19 25.62 -3.04 -14.12
CA ALA A 19 25.20 -1.67 -13.92
C ALA A 19 24.66 -1.53 -12.49
N LYS A 20 25.30 -0.68 -11.68
CA LYS A 20 24.83 -0.34 -10.34
C LYS A 20 23.56 0.50 -10.44
N ILE A 21 22.61 0.25 -9.54
CA ILE A 21 21.37 1.03 -9.43
C ILE A 21 21.72 2.48 -9.03
N PRO A 22 21.12 3.51 -9.63
CA PRO A 22 21.34 4.90 -9.22
C PRO A 22 21.04 5.12 -7.75
N TRP A 23 21.80 6.00 -7.09
CA TRP A 23 21.45 6.45 -5.74
C TRP A 23 20.39 7.55 -5.80
N TYR A 24 19.26 7.37 -5.12
CA TYR A 24 18.19 8.36 -5.06
C TYR A 24 18.23 9.14 -3.75
N ALA A 25 18.14 10.47 -3.86
CA ALA A 25 17.77 11.30 -2.73
C ALA A 25 16.27 11.11 -2.42
N PRO A 26 15.83 11.31 -1.16
CA PRO A 26 14.41 11.29 -0.82
C PRO A 26 13.62 12.27 -1.70
N SER A 27 12.48 11.83 -2.22
CA SER A 27 11.61 12.68 -3.04
C SER A 27 10.73 13.58 -2.16
N SER A 28 9.97 14.48 -2.79
CA SER A 28 8.93 15.26 -2.11
C SER A 28 7.83 14.40 -1.47
N ALA A 29 7.71 13.13 -1.89
CA ALA A 29 6.76 12.15 -1.36
C ALA A 29 7.36 11.23 -0.27
N SER A 30 8.62 11.45 0.12
CA SER A 30 9.32 10.61 1.12
C SER A 30 8.65 10.57 2.51
N GLY A 31 7.79 11.54 2.83
CA GLY A 31 7.00 11.52 4.07
C GLY A 31 5.99 10.36 4.16
N ARG A 32 5.76 9.63 3.06
CA ARG A 32 4.82 8.50 2.97
C ARG A 32 5.49 7.14 3.23
N CYS A 33 6.81 7.12 3.40
CA CYS A 33 7.59 5.89 3.51
C CYS A 33 7.35 5.14 4.83
N GLY A 34 7.31 3.81 4.74
CA GLY A 34 7.05 2.92 5.89
C GLY A 34 5.59 2.85 6.33
N GLY A 35 4.69 3.54 5.62
CA GLY A 35 3.25 3.33 5.72
C GLY A 35 2.75 2.24 4.76
N PRO A 36 1.47 2.29 4.35
CA PRO A 36 0.87 1.29 3.45
C PRO A 36 1.56 1.10 2.09
N MET A 37 2.36 2.06 1.63
CA MET A 37 3.15 1.94 0.41
C MET A 37 4.52 1.25 0.60
N GLY A 38 4.91 1.00 1.85
CA GLY A 38 6.21 0.46 2.21
C GLY A 38 7.37 1.41 1.93
N TYR A 39 8.53 0.85 1.65
CA TYR A 39 9.76 1.55 1.26
C TYR A 39 10.07 1.31 -0.21
N LEU A 40 10.02 2.37 -1.00
CA LEU A 40 10.44 2.36 -2.41
C LEU A 40 11.67 3.24 -2.58
N ASP A 41 12.70 2.71 -3.24
CA ASP A 41 14.01 3.35 -3.39
C ASP A 41 13.93 4.78 -3.92
N HIS A 42 13.24 4.98 -5.04
CA HIS A 42 13.17 6.27 -5.72
C HIS A 42 12.23 7.29 -5.02
N VAL A 43 11.32 6.84 -4.15
CA VAL A 43 10.43 7.71 -3.36
C VAL A 43 11.08 8.07 -2.03
N CYS A 44 11.52 7.06 -1.30
CA CYS A 44 12.07 7.18 0.05
C CYS A 44 13.53 7.63 0.07
N GLY A 45 14.21 7.50 -1.07
CA GLY A 45 15.65 7.63 -1.17
C GLY A 45 16.35 6.33 -0.73
N THR A 46 17.48 6.05 -1.37
CA THR A 46 18.23 4.80 -1.22
C THR A 46 18.63 4.52 0.21
N LYS A 47 18.93 5.56 1.00
CA LYS A 47 19.27 5.37 2.41
C LYS A 47 18.12 4.78 3.21
N ALA A 48 16.94 5.40 3.15
CA ALA A 48 15.77 4.95 3.91
C ALA A 48 15.30 3.57 3.44
N TYR A 49 15.29 3.36 2.12
CA TYR A 49 14.96 2.08 1.51
C TYR A 49 15.92 0.96 1.92
N CYS A 50 17.24 1.12 1.73
CA CYS A 50 18.20 0.09 2.12
C CYS A 50 18.21 -0.16 3.64
N ASP A 51 18.02 0.88 4.45
CA ASP A 51 17.94 0.74 5.90
C ASP A 51 16.69 -0.02 6.38
N ALA A 52 15.63 -0.13 5.57
CA ALA A 52 14.40 -0.83 5.91
C ALA A 52 14.57 -2.35 5.89
N PHE A 53 15.48 -2.90 5.07
CA PHE A 53 15.69 -4.36 4.97
C PHE A 53 16.10 -5.03 6.28
N ASP A 54 16.74 -4.31 7.20
CA ASP A 54 17.12 -4.86 8.51
C ASP A 54 16.10 -4.53 9.63
N ARG A 55 15.15 -3.61 9.38
CA ARG A 55 14.28 -3.03 10.44
C ARG A 55 12.78 -3.18 10.20
N ALA A 56 12.38 -3.38 8.95
CA ALA A 56 10.99 -3.42 8.49
C ALA A 56 10.93 -4.18 7.15
N TYR A 57 11.50 -5.39 7.12
CA TYR A 57 11.65 -6.17 5.88
C TYR A 57 10.31 -6.44 5.19
N ASP A 58 9.26 -6.66 5.98
CA ASP A 58 7.86 -6.82 5.58
C ASP A 58 7.24 -5.59 4.91
N HIS A 59 7.86 -4.42 5.07
CA HIS A 59 7.50 -3.17 4.38
C HIS A 59 8.42 -2.86 3.19
N THR A 60 9.27 -3.80 2.76
CA THR A 60 10.07 -3.67 1.54
C THR A 60 9.49 -4.50 0.40
N ASP A 61 10.01 -4.31 -0.80
CA ASP A 61 9.70 -5.14 -1.97
C ASP A 61 10.37 -6.53 -1.94
N GLY A 62 11.12 -6.86 -0.87
CA GLY A 62 11.88 -8.09 -0.74
C GLY A 62 12.98 -8.25 -1.79
N PHE A 63 13.37 -7.17 -2.46
CA PHE A 63 14.29 -7.23 -3.59
C PHE A 63 15.72 -7.55 -3.15
N PHE A 64 16.10 -7.13 -1.96
CA PHE A 64 17.34 -7.48 -1.27
C PHE A 64 17.05 -8.34 -0.04
N THR A 65 18.03 -9.14 0.37
CA THR A 65 17.90 -9.94 1.61
C THR A 65 18.42 -9.21 2.84
N THR A 66 19.26 -8.18 2.65
CA THR A 66 19.87 -7.40 3.73
C THR A 66 20.14 -5.97 3.28
N LYS A 67 20.26 -5.06 4.24
CA LYS A 67 20.73 -3.68 4.03
C LYS A 67 22.08 -3.62 3.31
N ALA A 68 23.02 -4.47 3.69
CA ALA A 68 24.36 -4.49 3.09
C ALA A 68 24.32 -4.89 1.61
N ALA A 69 23.50 -5.89 1.25
CA ALA A 69 23.29 -6.28 -0.15
C ALA A 69 22.65 -5.16 -0.96
N CYS A 70 21.69 -4.44 -0.37
CA CYS A 70 21.07 -3.27 -0.99
C CYS A 70 22.11 -2.19 -1.32
N TYR A 71 22.90 -1.73 -0.35
CA TYR A 71 23.91 -0.69 -0.60
C TYR A 71 24.99 -1.12 -1.60
N ALA A 72 25.39 -2.40 -1.59
CA ALA A 72 26.39 -2.90 -2.53
C ALA A 72 25.91 -2.81 -4.00
N ALA A 73 24.61 -3.01 -4.23
CA ALA A 73 23.98 -2.95 -5.55
C ALA A 73 23.82 -1.52 -6.09
N HIS A 74 23.84 -0.51 -5.22
CA HIS A 74 23.69 0.89 -5.59
C HIS A 74 25.04 1.55 -5.94
N LYS A 75 24.95 2.61 -6.73
CA LYS A 75 26.00 3.62 -6.89
C LYS A 75 26.21 4.34 -5.55
N ARG A 76 27.39 4.94 -5.38
CA ARG A 76 27.67 5.73 -4.17
C ARG A 76 26.83 7.02 -4.18
N GLN A 77 26.47 7.51 -3.00
CA GLN A 77 25.61 8.70 -2.83
C GLN A 77 26.13 9.98 -3.52
N TRP A 78 27.43 10.08 -3.75
CA TRP A 78 28.08 11.21 -4.40
C TRP A 78 28.31 11.01 -5.90
N GLU A 79 27.99 9.82 -6.44
CA GLU A 79 28.08 9.60 -7.88
C GLU A 79 26.92 10.33 -8.57
N PRO A 80 27.21 11.18 -9.57
CA PRO A 80 26.17 11.93 -10.24
C PRO A 80 25.20 10.97 -10.93
N VAL A 81 23.91 11.09 -10.59
CA VAL A 81 22.85 10.45 -11.37
C VAL A 81 22.64 11.29 -12.61
N ALA A 82 23.14 10.80 -13.75
CA ALA A 82 22.95 11.45 -15.04
C ALA A 82 21.47 11.82 -15.22
N GLN A 83 21.19 13.12 -15.32
CA GLN A 83 19.88 13.61 -15.70
C GLN A 83 19.70 13.36 -17.19
N VAL A 84 19.09 12.23 -17.51
CA VAL A 84 18.60 11.99 -18.86
C VAL A 84 17.42 12.93 -19.04
N LYS A 85 17.67 14.08 -19.66
CA LYS A 85 16.61 14.95 -20.15
C LYS A 85 15.95 14.20 -21.31
N PRO A 86 14.66 13.83 -21.23
CA PRO A 86 13.99 13.21 -22.35
C PRO A 86 14.04 14.19 -23.53
N ALA A 87 14.57 13.73 -24.68
CA ALA A 87 14.63 14.54 -25.89
C ALA A 87 13.24 14.72 -26.53
N ALA A 88 12.30 13.83 -26.21
CA ALA A 88 10.90 13.85 -26.64
C ALA A 88 9.99 13.41 -25.47
N LEU A 89 8.74 13.87 -25.49
CA LEU A 89 7.68 13.36 -24.61
C LEU A 89 7.39 11.89 -24.92
N LEU A 90 7.02 11.13 -23.90
CA LEU A 90 6.52 9.76 -24.06
C LEU A 90 5.13 9.79 -24.71
N PRO A 91 4.81 8.86 -25.63
CA PRO A 91 3.52 8.86 -26.29
C PRO A 91 2.37 8.57 -25.31
N TRP A 92 1.22 9.20 -25.52
CA TRP A 92 0.02 8.88 -24.74
C TRP A 92 -0.56 7.52 -25.16
N ILE A 93 -0.59 6.56 -24.23
CA ILE A 93 -1.20 5.25 -24.47
C ILE A 93 -2.64 5.27 -23.95
N ALA A 94 -3.61 5.10 -24.85
CA ALA A 94 -5.02 4.97 -24.48
C ALA A 94 -5.26 3.75 -23.57
N GLN A 95 -6.35 3.77 -22.80
CA GLN A 95 -6.70 2.65 -21.92
C GLN A 95 -6.85 1.35 -22.71
N GLY A 96 -6.10 0.32 -22.31
CA GLY A 96 -6.12 -1.00 -22.94
C GLY A 96 -7.31 -1.86 -22.53
N SER A 97 -7.44 -3.05 -23.13
CA SER A 97 -8.48 -4.04 -22.82
C SER A 97 -8.40 -4.64 -21.40
N HIS A 98 -7.30 -4.42 -20.69
CA HIS A 98 -7.03 -4.99 -19.36
C HIS A 98 -7.44 -4.11 -18.17
N MET A 99 -8.24 -3.05 -18.40
CA MET A 99 -8.58 -2.07 -17.36
C MET A 99 -9.13 -2.67 -16.06
N ALA A 100 -9.93 -3.74 -16.14
CA ALA A 100 -10.43 -4.43 -14.95
C ALA A 100 -9.32 -4.93 -14.01
N GLN A 101 -8.17 -5.31 -14.57
CA GLN A 101 -6.99 -5.82 -13.82
C GLN A 101 -6.08 -4.68 -13.32
N CYS A 102 -6.25 -3.48 -13.86
CA CYS A 102 -5.48 -2.30 -13.48
C CYS A 102 -6.06 -1.58 -12.25
N GLY A 103 -7.36 -1.76 -11.99
CA GLY A 103 -8.05 -1.26 -10.79
C GLY A 103 -7.93 -2.19 -9.57
N ALA A 104 -7.74 -3.49 -9.79
CA ALA A 104 -7.72 -4.48 -8.72
C ALA A 104 -6.73 -5.62 -8.99
N GLY A 105 -5.99 -6.01 -7.95
CA GLY A 105 -5.13 -7.20 -7.94
C GLY A 105 -3.63 -6.92 -7.97
N PRO A 106 -2.81 -8.00 -7.94
CA PRO A 106 -1.35 -7.91 -7.80
C PRO A 106 -0.62 -7.64 -9.13
N TRP A 107 -1.34 -7.21 -10.18
CA TRP A 107 -0.76 -7.08 -11.51
C TRP A 107 0.04 -5.78 -11.65
N PRO A 108 1.16 -5.77 -12.38
CA PRO A 108 1.88 -4.54 -12.68
C PRO A 108 0.99 -3.51 -13.38
N ILE A 109 1.16 -2.24 -13.03
CA ILE A 109 0.52 -1.11 -13.70
C ILE A 109 1.58 -0.50 -14.60
N THR A 110 1.44 -0.63 -15.91
CA THR A 110 2.35 -0.04 -16.90
C THR A 110 1.57 0.72 -17.96
N ASP A 111 2.18 1.70 -18.63
CA ASP A 111 1.54 2.41 -19.76
C ASP A 111 0.96 1.43 -20.79
N ALA A 112 1.76 0.45 -21.21
CA ALA A 112 1.37 -0.51 -22.23
C ALA A 112 0.16 -1.39 -21.82
N ARG A 113 0.00 -1.67 -20.52
CA ARG A 113 -1.06 -2.57 -20.03
C ARG A 113 -2.32 -1.80 -19.61
N CYS A 114 -2.14 -0.67 -18.93
CA CYS A 114 -3.19 0.06 -18.24
C CYS A 114 -3.51 1.42 -18.87
N GLY A 115 -2.73 1.85 -19.87
CA GLY A 115 -2.80 3.19 -20.44
C GLY A 115 -2.14 4.23 -19.52
N THR A 116 -1.77 5.36 -20.13
CA THR A 116 -1.01 6.44 -19.46
C THR A 116 -1.76 7.09 -18.33
N GLN A 117 -3.08 7.28 -18.46
CA GLN A 117 -3.91 7.82 -17.39
C GLN A 117 -3.74 7.00 -16.10
N ARG A 118 -4.01 5.69 -16.14
CA ARG A 118 -3.99 4.84 -14.94
C ARG A 118 -2.57 4.63 -14.41
N TYR A 119 -1.58 4.53 -15.30
CA TYR A 119 -0.19 4.42 -14.93
C TYR A 119 0.28 5.65 -14.14
N CYS A 120 0.06 6.85 -14.68
CA CYS A 120 0.47 8.07 -14.00
C CYS A 120 -0.29 8.31 -12.69
N GLU A 121 -1.61 8.09 -12.64
CA GLU A 121 -2.40 8.21 -11.40
C GLU A 121 -1.90 7.32 -10.25
N ALA A 122 -1.33 6.15 -10.58
CA ALA A 122 -0.84 5.22 -9.57
C ALA A 122 0.33 5.79 -8.74
N HIS A 123 1.13 6.71 -9.29
CA HIS A 123 2.33 7.25 -8.63
C HIS A 123 2.02 8.08 -7.37
N ASP A 124 0.82 8.63 -7.24
CA ASP A 124 0.42 9.38 -6.04
C ASP A 124 -0.28 8.50 -4.98
N THR A 125 -0.36 7.17 -5.20
CA THR A 125 -1.11 6.24 -4.36
C THR A 125 -0.26 5.06 -3.90
N VAL A 126 -0.79 4.16 -3.07
CA VAL A 126 -0.14 2.89 -2.72
C VAL A 126 0.09 2.00 -3.94
N SER A 127 -0.63 2.26 -5.04
CA SER A 127 -0.45 1.51 -6.29
C SER A 127 0.89 1.78 -6.97
N ILE A 128 1.67 2.78 -6.55
CA ILE A 128 3.04 3.01 -7.06
C ILE A 128 3.95 1.79 -6.87
N VAL A 129 3.72 0.97 -5.83
CA VAL A 129 4.46 -0.30 -5.70
C VAL A 129 4.27 -1.21 -6.91
N ARG A 130 3.13 -1.11 -7.61
CA ARG A 130 2.79 -1.90 -8.80
C ARG A 130 3.29 -1.28 -10.10
N THR A 131 3.59 0.02 -10.12
CA THR A 131 4.31 0.64 -11.26
C THR A 131 5.77 0.22 -11.27
N ASP A 132 6.28 -0.08 -10.09
CA ASP A 132 7.67 -0.45 -9.80
C ASP A 132 7.89 -1.96 -9.71
N MET A 133 6.94 -2.80 -10.14
CA MET A 133 7.15 -4.24 -10.22
C MET A 133 7.69 -4.63 -11.61
N PRO A 134 9.02 -4.68 -11.81
CA PRO A 134 9.57 -5.20 -13.04
C PRO A 134 9.24 -6.69 -13.16
N VAL A 135 8.76 -7.07 -14.34
CA VAL A 135 8.47 -8.45 -14.69
C VAL A 135 9.80 -9.12 -15.09
N GLY A 136 10.08 -10.30 -14.53
CA GLY A 136 11.25 -11.10 -14.91
C GLY A 136 12.14 -11.53 -13.74
N THR A 137 13.28 -12.12 -14.07
CA THR A 137 14.30 -12.58 -13.14
C THR A 137 14.92 -11.43 -12.34
N ARG A 138 15.49 -11.69 -11.16
CA ARG A 138 16.20 -10.67 -10.36
C ARG A 138 17.25 -9.89 -11.17
N LYS A 139 17.94 -10.57 -12.09
CA LYS A 139 18.93 -9.96 -12.97
C LYS A 139 18.30 -8.97 -13.95
N GLU A 140 17.18 -9.32 -14.58
CA GLU A 140 16.44 -8.43 -15.49
C GLU A 140 15.88 -7.22 -14.73
N ARG A 141 15.34 -7.45 -13.53
CA ARG A 141 14.85 -6.38 -12.65
C ARG A 141 15.96 -5.39 -12.27
N LEU A 142 17.16 -5.86 -11.92
CA LEU A 142 18.33 -5.02 -11.65
C LEU A 142 18.76 -4.21 -12.89
N ALA A 143 18.79 -4.86 -14.05
CA ALA A 143 19.17 -4.21 -15.29
C ALA A 143 18.17 -3.13 -15.71
N GLU A 144 16.88 -3.32 -15.43
CA GLU A 144 15.84 -2.35 -15.74
C GLU A 144 15.83 -1.17 -14.75
N ALA A 145 15.93 -1.44 -13.45
CA ALA A 145 16.07 -0.40 -12.42
C ALA A 145 17.31 0.50 -12.65
N ALA A 146 18.34 -0.03 -13.33
CA ALA A 146 19.52 0.75 -13.70
C ALA A 146 19.31 1.68 -14.91
N LYS A 147 18.25 1.49 -15.70
CA LYS A 147 17.96 2.25 -16.94
C LYS A 147 16.90 3.31 -16.75
N THR A 148 15.86 3.03 -15.98
CA THR A 148 14.68 3.88 -15.91
C THR A 148 14.80 4.88 -14.76
N ARG A 149 14.25 6.08 -14.98
CA ARG A 149 13.90 6.99 -13.89
C ARG A 149 12.43 6.77 -13.59
N PRO A 150 12.07 6.04 -12.53
CA PRO A 150 10.68 5.97 -12.10
C PRO A 150 10.18 7.37 -11.72
N PHE A 151 8.93 7.66 -12.05
CA PHE A 151 8.29 8.91 -11.66
C PHE A 151 7.99 8.88 -10.15
N VAL A 152 8.28 9.97 -9.43
CA VAL A 152 8.00 10.07 -7.98
C VAL A 152 6.61 10.65 -7.68
N SER A 153 5.86 11.05 -8.70
CA SER A 153 4.50 11.60 -8.59
C SER A 153 3.73 11.50 -9.89
N ALA A 154 2.40 11.56 -9.81
CA ALA A 154 1.54 11.58 -11.00
C ALA A 154 1.81 12.81 -11.87
N ALA A 155 2.03 13.98 -11.24
CA ALA A 155 2.34 15.21 -11.96
C ALA A 155 3.62 15.09 -12.80
N GLN A 156 4.68 14.48 -12.25
CA GLN A 156 5.91 14.24 -13.00
C GLN A 156 5.69 13.24 -14.14
N CYS A 157 4.91 12.18 -13.91
CA CYS A 157 4.58 11.19 -14.93
C CYS A 157 3.81 11.85 -16.10
N PHE A 158 2.76 12.62 -15.81
CA PHE A 158 1.97 13.31 -16.83
C PHE A 158 2.79 14.36 -17.60
N ALA A 159 3.69 15.09 -16.92
CA ALA A 159 4.56 16.06 -17.57
C ALA A 159 5.58 15.43 -18.53
N ALA A 160 5.88 14.14 -18.35
CA ALA A 160 6.78 13.39 -19.23
C ALA A 160 6.05 12.76 -20.43
N HIS A 161 4.72 12.80 -20.47
CA HIS A 161 3.90 12.24 -21.54
C HIS A 161 3.29 13.33 -22.43
N GLU A 162 2.94 12.96 -23.65
CA GLU A 162 2.05 13.74 -24.50
C GLU A 162 0.70 13.97 -23.80
N PRO A 163 0.02 15.10 -24.02
CA PRO A 163 -1.30 15.34 -23.44
C PRO A 163 -2.33 14.31 -23.88
N ASN A 164 -3.29 13.99 -23.00
CA ASN A 164 -4.43 13.12 -23.34
C ASN A 164 -5.21 13.70 -24.54
N PRO A 165 -5.28 12.99 -25.68
CA PRO A 165 -5.94 13.49 -26.88
C PRO A 165 -7.46 13.56 -26.76
N SER A 166 -8.06 12.79 -25.84
CA SER A 166 -9.52 12.66 -25.69
C SER A 166 -9.92 12.63 -24.22
N PRO A 167 -9.86 13.77 -23.51
CA PRO A 167 -10.34 13.83 -22.13
C PRO A 167 -11.85 13.55 -22.10
N SER A 168 -12.26 12.48 -21.41
CA SER A 168 -13.68 12.19 -21.21
C SER A 168 -14.35 13.36 -20.48
N ARG A 169 -15.47 13.83 -21.02
CA ARG A 169 -16.33 14.85 -20.38
C ARG A 169 -17.62 14.26 -19.81
N ARG A 170 -17.79 12.93 -19.89
CA ARG A 170 -19.00 12.27 -19.40
C ARG A 170 -18.95 12.17 -17.88
N LEU A 171 -20.00 12.66 -17.22
CA LEU A 171 -20.16 12.47 -15.78
C LEU A 171 -20.35 10.98 -15.45
N GLU A 172 -19.60 10.53 -14.45
CA GLU A 172 -19.71 9.19 -13.87
C GLU A 172 -21.02 9.04 -13.09
N PRO A 173 -21.64 7.85 -13.10
CA PRO A 173 -22.85 7.61 -12.32
C PRO A 173 -22.55 7.74 -10.83
N TRP A 174 -23.51 8.26 -10.05
CA TRP A 174 -23.42 8.19 -8.59
C TRP A 174 -23.63 6.74 -8.13
N VAL A 175 -22.70 6.23 -7.34
CA VAL A 175 -22.75 4.91 -6.72
C VAL A 175 -23.19 5.07 -5.27
N ASP A 176 -24.34 4.47 -4.95
CA ASP A 176 -24.78 4.29 -3.57
C ASP A 176 -24.48 2.85 -3.14
N VAL A 177 -24.09 2.66 -1.88
CA VAL A 177 -23.69 1.35 -1.36
C VAL A 177 -24.52 0.95 -0.15
N THR A 178 -24.69 -0.35 0.00
CA THR A 178 -25.35 -0.93 1.17
C THR A 178 -24.46 -0.79 2.42
N GLU A 179 -25.07 -0.82 3.60
CA GLU A 179 -24.35 -0.78 4.88
C GLU A 179 -23.28 -1.88 4.99
N ARG A 180 -23.53 -3.07 4.43
CA ARG A 180 -22.55 -4.17 4.42
C ARG A 180 -21.30 -3.85 3.59
N GLN A 181 -21.45 -3.17 2.45
CA GLN A 181 -20.31 -2.77 1.61
C GLN A 181 -19.50 -1.66 2.30
N HIS A 182 -20.19 -0.74 2.98
CA HIS A 182 -19.57 0.33 3.77
C HIS A 182 -18.60 -0.19 4.85
N GLN A 183 -18.85 -1.38 5.41
CA GLN A 183 -17.99 -1.96 6.45
C GLN A 183 -16.57 -2.25 5.99
N LEU A 184 -16.36 -2.59 4.71
CA LEU A 184 -15.03 -2.90 4.17
C LEU A 184 -14.33 -1.66 3.59
N CYS A 185 -15.10 -0.60 3.32
CA CYS A 185 -14.60 0.59 2.67
C CYS A 185 -13.48 1.25 3.49
N GLY A 186 -12.38 1.57 2.79
CA GLY A 186 -11.27 2.33 3.35
C GLY A 186 -10.31 1.50 4.20
N LEU A 187 -10.57 0.21 4.47
CA LEU A 187 -9.66 -0.59 5.32
C LEU A 187 -8.32 -0.88 4.64
N TYR A 188 -8.33 -1.20 3.34
CA TYR A 188 -7.11 -1.33 2.54
C TYR A 188 -7.05 -0.37 1.36
N HIS A 189 -8.20 0.04 0.84
CA HIS A 189 -8.30 0.94 -0.28
C HIS A 189 -9.70 1.55 -0.34
N TYR A 190 -9.80 2.67 -1.07
CA TYR A 190 -11.06 3.30 -1.41
C TYR A 190 -11.42 2.97 -2.85
N ARG A 191 -12.40 2.08 -3.03
CA ARG A 191 -13.02 1.79 -4.32
C ARG A 191 -14.46 2.24 -4.31
N GLU A 192 -14.83 3.00 -5.33
CA GLU A 192 -16.19 3.55 -5.40
C GLU A 192 -17.29 2.47 -5.36
N SER A 193 -17.09 1.32 -6.00
CA SER A 193 -18.04 0.20 -5.99
C SER A 193 -18.26 -0.43 -4.60
N GLU A 194 -17.32 -0.22 -3.67
CA GLU A 194 -17.33 -0.76 -2.30
C GLU A 194 -17.68 0.34 -1.28
N CYS A 195 -17.28 1.57 -1.57
CA CYS A 195 -17.40 2.73 -0.68
C CYS A 195 -18.58 3.65 -0.98
N GLY A 196 -19.14 3.61 -2.19
CA GLY A 196 -20.02 4.64 -2.72
C GLY A 196 -19.28 5.93 -3.06
N THR A 197 -19.89 6.76 -3.90
CA THR A 197 -19.26 7.99 -4.43
C THR A 197 -18.90 8.98 -3.32
N ALA A 198 -19.77 9.17 -2.32
CA ALA A 198 -19.54 10.16 -1.27
C ALA A 198 -18.25 9.88 -0.49
N ARG A 199 -18.07 8.64 -0.02
CA ARG A 199 -16.92 8.25 0.79
C ARG A 199 -15.66 8.06 -0.04
N TYR A 200 -15.78 7.47 -1.24
CA TYR A 200 -14.69 7.41 -2.20
C TYR A 200 -14.14 8.81 -2.52
N CYS A 201 -14.99 9.78 -2.86
CA CYS A 201 -14.53 11.13 -3.15
C CYS A 201 -13.92 11.82 -1.92
N ALA A 202 -14.46 11.63 -0.72
CA ALA A 202 -13.90 12.21 0.50
C ALA A 202 -12.47 11.73 0.79
N ALA A 203 -12.13 10.48 0.43
CA ALA A 203 -10.83 9.90 0.69
C ALA A 203 -9.68 10.60 -0.07
N PHE A 204 -9.95 11.28 -1.19
CA PHE A 204 -8.91 12.04 -1.89
C PHE A 204 -8.28 13.16 -1.05
N ASP A 205 -9.00 13.69 -0.06
CA ASP A 205 -8.48 14.75 0.81
C ASP A 205 -7.94 14.21 2.14
N HIS A 206 -8.39 13.01 2.55
CA HIS A 206 -8.09 12.46 3.87
C HIS A 206 -7.04 11.34 3.84
N GLU A 207 -7.06 10.49 2.82
CA GLU A 207 -6.18 9.33 2.65
C GLU A 207 -5.82 9.13 1.16
N PRO A 208 -5.19 10.14 0.53
CA PRO A 208 -4.89 10.13 -0.91
C PRO A 208 -4.01 8.94 -1.32
N GLU A 209 -3.23 8.38 -0.39
CA GLU A 209 -2.44 7.19 -0.64
C GLU A 209 -3.28 5.93 -0.84
N LEU A 210 -4.45 5.79 -0.19
CA LEU A 210 -5.26 4.56 -0.26
C LEU A 210 -6.31 4.57 -1.38
N ILE A 211 -6.37 5.64 -2.17
CA ILE A 211 -7.27 5.73 -3.32
C ILE A 211 -6.54 5.41 -4.64
N ASP A 212 -7.20 5.58 -5.79
CA ASP A 212 -6.64 5.25 -7.09
C ASP A 212 -5.93 6.42 -7.80
N GLY A 213 -6.02 7.64 -7.25
CA GLY A 213 -5.31 8.81 -7.75
C GLY A 213 -5.99 9.48 -8.94
N ARG A 214 -7.21 9.07 -9.30
CA ARG A 214 -7.96 9.58 -10.47
C ARG A 214 -8.30 11.06 -10.40
N PHE A 215 -8.41 11.59 -9.19
CA PHE A 215 -8.77 12.98 -8.93
C PHE A 215 -7.74 13.63 -8.02
N ALA A 216 -7.54 14.94 -8.19
CA ALA A 216 -6.60 15.69 -7.36
C ALA A 216 -7.13 15.96 -5.93
N ASN A 217 -8.44 15.89 -5.74
CA ASN A 217 -9.14 16.15 -4.46
C ASN A 217 -10.62 15.75 -4.56
N SER A 218 -11.30 15.79 -3.42
CA SER A 218 -12.73 15.43 -3.30
C SER A 218 -13.64 16.31 -4.17
N VAL A 219 -13.34 17.60 -4.29
CA VAL A 219 -14.14 18.55 -5.09
C VAL A 219 -14.09 18.19 -6.57
N ARG A 220 -12.92 17.84 -7.08
CA ARG A 220 -12.74 17.37 -8.46
C ARG A 220 -13.46 16.04 -8.69
N CYS A 221 -13.36 15.12 -7.73
CA CYS A 221 -14.07 13.84 -7.77
C CYS A 221 -15.59 14.04 -7.84
N LEU A 222 -16.19 14.78 -6.90
CA LEU A 222 -17.65 15.00 -6.86
C LEU A 222 -18.17 15.71 -8.12
N ARG A 223 -17.39 16.63 -8.70
CA ARG A 223 -17.75 17.31 -9.96
C ARG A 223 -17.72 16.39 -11.17
N ALA A 224 -16.92 15.33 -11.14
CA ALA A 224 -16.87 14.32 -12.19
C ALA A 224 -18.06 13.35 -12.14
N HIS A 225 -18.88 13.38 -11.08
CA HIS A 225 -20.03 12.52 -10.91
C HIS A 225 -21.35 13.25 -11.19
N LYS A 226 -22.38 12.46 -11.51
CA LYS A 226 -23.78 12.92 -11.46
C LYS A 226 -24.13 13.30 -10.02
N LYS A 227 -25.11 14.18 -9.86
CA LYS A 227 -25.62 14.56 -8.54
C LYS A 227 -26.15 13.33 -7.78
N PRO A 228 -26.00 13.29 -6.44
CA PRO A 228 -26.57 12.21 -5.63
C PRO A 228 -28.10 12.16 -5.80
N PRO A 229 -28.70 10.97 -5.82
CA PRO A 229 -30.16 10.85 -5.73
C PRO A 229 -30.66 11.37 -4.37
N SER A 230 -31.95 11.73 -4.30
CA SER A 230 -32.56 12.14 -3.04
C SER A 230 -32.52 10.97 -2.04
N GLY A 231 -32.03 11.22 -0.83
CA GLY A 231 -31.87 10.19 0.20
C GLY A 231 -30.61 9.32 0.06
N ALA A 232 -29.69 9.66 -0.85
CA ALA A 232 -28.40 8.97 -0.96
C ALA A 232 -27.69 8.92 0.40
N ASN A 233 -27.08 7.78 0.71
CA ASN A 233 -26.29 7.66 1.92
C ASN A 233 -25.02 8.49 1.78
N LEU A 234 -24.98 9.64 2.44
CA LEU A 234 -23.77 10.47 2.56
C LEU A 234 -22.90 9.95 3.71
N ALA A 235 -22.69 8.63 3.74
CA ALA A 235 -22.18 7.86 4.86
C ALA A 235 -20.98 8.52 5.55
N SER A 236 -20.81 8.22 6.84
CA SER A 236 -19.69 8.70 7.65
C SER A 236 -18.38 8.58 6.89
N ARG A 237 -17.57 9.64 6.96
CA ARG A 237 -16.21 9.63 6.38
C ARG A 237 -15.26 8.70 7.16
N LYS A 238 -15.66 8.27 8.35
CA LYS A 238 -14.88 7.39 9.23
C LYS A 238 -14.96 5.93 8.77
N LEU A 239 -13.95 5.17 9.15
CA LEU A 239 -13.88 3.72 8.98
C LEU A 239 -14.93 3.04 9.86
N ALA A 240 -15.64 2.05 9.32
CA ALA A 240 -16.63 1.32 10.10
C ALA A 240 -15.95 0.52 11.23
N TRP A 241 -16.55 0.54 12.42
CA TRP A 241 -16.06 -0.25 13.55
C TRP A 241 -16.10 -1.75 13.24
N GLN A 242 -14.99 -2.44 13.45
CA GLN A 242 -14.88 -3.88 13.24
C GLN A 242 -14.84 -4.62 14.58
N TRP A 243 -15.73 -5.60 14.73
CA TRP A 243 -15.66 -6.54 15.85
C TRP A 243 -14.60 -7.60 15.56
N PRO A 244 -13.88 -8.09 16.59
CA PRO A 244 -12.96 -9.20 16.42
C PRO A 244 -13.68 -10.43 15.88
N GLY A 245 -13.00 -11.19 15.02
CA GLY A 245 -13.43 -12.51 14.60
C GLY A 245 -13.33 -13.53 15.74
N THR A 246 -13.55 -14.81 15.44
CA THR A 246 -13.47 -15.89 16.44
C THR A 246 -12.04 -16.25 16.87
N SER A 247 -11.02 -15.72 16.19
CA SER A 247 -9.61 -16.14 16.31
C SER A 247 -8.71 -15.07 16.96
N VAL A 248 -9.25 -14.30 17.91
CA VAL A 248 -8.55 -13.15 18.50
C VAL A 248 -7.24 -13.50 19.22
N HIS A 249 -7.13 -14.73 19.74
CA HIS A 249 -5.95 -15.18 20.46
C HIS A 249 -4.67 -15.11 19.62
N SER A 250 -4.77 -15.24 18.29
CA SER A 250 -3.59 -15.21 17.42
C SER A 250 -3.05 -13.82 17.15
N CYS A 251 -3.78 -12.75 17.48
CA CYS A 251 -3.40 -11.37 17.12
C CYS A 251 -2.16 -10.89 17.86
N ALA A 252 -2.16 -10.99 19.20
CA ALA A 252 -1.04 -10.57 20.02
C ALA A 252 0.12 -11.57 19.97
N GLU A 253 -0.18 -12.87 19.95
CA GLU A 253 0.84 -13.94 19.98
C GLU A 253 1.69 -13.98 18.70
N ASN A 254 1.10 -13.70 17.54
CA ASN A 254 1.80 -13.74 16.26
C ASN A 254 2.22 -12.36 15.75
N HIS A 255 2.05 -11.31 16.57
CA HIS A 255 2.27 -9.93 16.14
C HIS A 255 1.55 -9.60 14.82
N PHE A 256 0.32 -10.13 14.66
CA PHE A 256 -0.48 -10.00 13.45
C PHE A 256 -1.76 -9.24 13.77
N TYR A 257 -1.68 -7.92 13.68
CA TYR A 257 -2.77 -7.01 14.00
C TYR A 257 -3.59 -6.69 12.73
N ASP A 258 -4.26 -7.69 12.17
CA ASP A 258 -5.19 -7.47 11.06
C ASP A 258 -6.58 -7.09 11.58
N ILE A 259 -7.18 -6.06 11.00
CA ILE A 259 -8.45 -5.52 11.52
C ILE A 259 -9.62 -6.48 11.38
N PHE A 260 -9.64 -7.38 10.41
CA PHE A 260 -10.73 -8.36 10.25
C PHE A 260 -10.64 -9.50 11.24
N VAL A 261 -9.41 -9.86 11.63
CA VAL A 261 -9.18 -10.91 12.62
C VAL A 261 -9.34 -10.36 14.03
N CYS A 262 -8.76 -9.18 14.27
CA CYS A 262 -8.56 -8.64 15.61
C CYS A 262 -9.60 -7.58 16.01
N GLY A 263 -10.34 -7.03 15.05
CA GLY A 263 -11.25 -5.91 15.28
C GLY A 263 -10.54 -4.59 15.52
N THR A 264 -11.30 -3.49 15.53
CA THR A 264 -10.78 -2.11 15.61
C THR A 264 -9.99 -1.88 16.89
N ARG A 265 -10.45 -2.39 18.04
CA ARG A 265 -9.78 -2.15 19.32
C ARG A 265 -8.34 -2.68 19.34
N ILE A 266 -8.17 -3.97 19.08
CA ILE A 266 -6.85 -4.61 19.10
C ILE A 266 -5.96 -4.06 17.98
N TYR A 267 -6.54 -3.81 16.80
CA TYR A 267 -5.82 -3.19 15.69
C TYR A 267 -5.28 -1.79 16.05
N CYS A 268 -6.10 -0.93 16.66
CA CYS A 268 -5.68 0.41 17.02
C CYS A 268 -4.69 0.41 18.19
N ASP A 269 -4.89 -0.42 19.22
CA ASP A 269 -3.98 -0.51 20.36
C ASP A 269 -2.57 -0.96 19.94
N ALA A 270 -2.44 -1.75 18.86
CA ALA A 270 -1.16 -2.18 18.32
C ALA A 270 -0.24 -1.02 17.90
N PHE A 271 -0.78 0.15 17.54
CA PHE A 271 0.04 1.30 17.11
C PHE A 271 0.86 1.93 18.24
N ASP A 272 0.48 1.75 19.50
CA ASP A 272 1.29 2.23 20.64
C ASP A 272 2.15 1.10 21.24
N LEU A 273 1.86 -0.17 20.90
CA LEU A 273 2.57 -1.35 21.42
C LEU A 273 3.67 -1.84 20.47
N ASP A 274 3.38 -1.94 19.18
CA ASP A 274 4.22 -2.58 18.17
C ASP A 274 3.98 -1.96 16.78
N ARG A 275 4.53 -0.75 16.59
CA ARG A 275 4.42 0.00 15.34
C ARG A 275 5.02 -0.69 14.13
N THR A 276 5.97 -1.60 14.34
CA THR A 276 6.63 -2.34 13.28
C THR A 276 5.68 -3.32 12.59
N HIS A 277 4.79 -3.94 13.36
CA HIS A 277 3.81 -4.91 12.84
C HIS A 277 2.41 -4.30 12.62
N ALA A 278 2.16 -3.10 13.11
CA ALA A 278 1.07 -2.29 12.60
C ALA A 278 1.40 -1.83 11.16
N ASN A 279 0.42 -1.78 10.26
CA ASN A 279 0.63 -1.45 8.84
C ASN A 279 1.11 0.00 8.55
N GLY A 280 1.59 0.72 9.57
CA GLY A 280 2.14 2.07 9.47
C GLY A 280 1.13 3.16 9.08
N ARG A 281 -0.17 2.82 8.97
CA ARG A 281 -1.22 3.76 8.54
C ARG A 281 -1.44 4.90 9.53
N PHE A 282 -1.42 4.59 10.83
CA PHE A 282 -1.59 5.56 11.90
C PHE A 282 -0.29 5.75 12.68
N LYS A 283 -0.13 6.92 13.28
CA LYS A 283 1.04 7.28 14.10
C LYS A 283 0.89 6.85 15.56
N SER A 284 -0.35 6.66 16.02
CA SER A 284 -0.71 6.26 17.38
C SER A 284 -2.08 5.61 17.42
N SER A 285 -2.39 4.95 18.54
CA SER A 285 -3.72 4.37 18.78
C SER A 285 -4.82 5.45 18.80
N ALA A 286 -4.55 6.62 19.38
CA ALA A 286 -5.50 7.73 19.39
C ALA A 286 -5.89 8.20 17.97
N GLN A 287 -4.88 8.35 17.09
CA GLN A 287 -5.14 8.71 15.69
C GLN A 287 -5.92 7.60 14.97
N CYS A 288 -5.62 6.34 15.27
CA CYS A 288 -6.37 5.21 14.72
C CYS A 288 -7.84 5.28 15.14
N TYR A 289 -8.15 5.38 16.44
CA TYR A 289 -9.53 5.46 16.92
C TYR A 289 -10.31 6.66 16.36
N GLU A 290 -9.68 7.81 16.18
CA GLU A 290 -10.33 8.98 15.57
C GLU A 290 -10.80 8.71 14.13
N ALA A 291 -10.05 7.88 13.40
CA ALA A 291 -10.38 7.48 12.03
C ALA A 291 -11.56 6.50 11.96
N PHE A 292 -11.95 5.84 13.06
CA PHE A 292 -13.09 4.94 13.11
C PHE A 292 -14.37 5.62 13.63
N GLU A 293 -15.49 5.08 13.18
CA GLU A 293 -16.80 5.28 13.81
C GLU A 293 -16.72 4.87 15.28
N GLU A 294 -17.57 5.48 16.11
CA GLU A 294 -17.61 5.15 17.53
C GLU A 294 -17.92 3.67 17.73
N GLU A 295 -17.28 3.05 18.73
CA GLU A 295 -17.58 1.68 19.13
C GLU A 295 -19.08 1.59 19.41
N PRO A 296 -19.84 0.79 18.63
CA PRO A 296 -21.25 0.65 18.89
C PRO A 296 -21.39 0.12 20.30
N LEU A 297 -22.15 0.83 21.15
CA LEU A 297 -22.54 0.31 22.45
C LEU A 297 -23.15 -1.06 22.18
N ALA A 298 -22.42 -2.12 22.51
CA ALA A 298 -22.86 -3.45 22.22
C ALA A 298 -24.22 -3.60 22.87
N VAL A 299 -25.27 -3.67 22.04
CA VAL A 299 -26.60 -4.06 22.47
C VAL A 299 -26.46 -5.54 22.78
N TYR A 300 -25.79 -5.87 23.88
CA TYR A 300 -25.70 -7.19 24.42
C TYR A 300 -27.12 -7.57 24.87
N SER A 301 -27.84 -8.13 23.90
CA SER A 301 -28.90 -9.11 24.08
C SER A 301 -28.47 -10.11 25.17
N LEU A 302 -28.90 -9.86 26.41
CA LEU A 302 -29.53 -10.76 27.40
C LEU A 302 -29.11 -12.25 27.51
N SER A 303 -27.99 -12.67 26.93
CA SER A 303 -27.60 -14.08 26.83
C SER A 303 -26.42 -14.43 27.75
N ALA A 304 -25.79 -13.42 28.38
CA ALA A 304 -24.68 -13.61 29.32
C ALA A 304 -25.09 -14.23 30.67
N THR A 305 -26.39 -14.41 30.95
CA THR A 305 -26.88 -14.97 32.22
C THR A 305 -26.71 -16.50 32.33
N LYS A 306 -26.28 -17.21 31.27
CA LYS A 306 -26.17 -18.69 31.32
C LYS A 306 -24.78 -19.24 31.63
N LEU A 307 -23.72 -18.44 31.56
CA LEU A 307 -22.34 -18.90 31.84
C LEU A 307 -21.91 -18.76 33.31
N SER A 308 -22.65 -18.03 34.15
CA SER A 308 -22.37 -17.95 35.60
C SER A 308 -22.94 -19.12 36.44
N ARG A 309 -23.62 -20.11 35.83
CA ARG A 309 -24.15 -21.28 36.57
C ARG A 309 -23.28 -22.55 36.54
N MET A 310 -22.13 -22.52 35.87
CA MET A 310 -21.23 -23.69 35.83
C MET A 310 -20.00 -23.57 36.77
N ALA A 311 -19.81 -22.45 37.47
CA ALA A 311 -18.64 -22.23 38.32
C ALA A 311 -18.84 -22.49 39.83
N THR A 312 -20.00 -23.00 40.28
CA THR A 312 -20.30 -23.16 41.72
C THR A 312 -20.68 -24.57 42.19
N LYS A 313 -20.23 -25.63 41.50
CA LYS A 313 -20.30 -27.00 42.05
C LYS A 313 -19.00 -27.77 41.80
N GLY A 314 -18.10 -27.71 42.79
CA GLY A 314 -16.87 -28.49 42.77
C GLY A 314 -15.98 -28.30 44.00
N GLY A 315 -16.56 -28.08 45.18
CA GLY A 315 -15.87 -28.17 46.47
C GLY A 315 -16.41 -29.37 47.22
N GLY A 316 -15.72 -30.51 47.12
CA GLY A 316 -16.03 -31.74 47.83
C GLY A 316 -14.74 -32.34 48.35
N GLU A 317 -14.60 -32.29 49.67
CA GLU A 317 -13.49 -32.73 50.50
C GLU A 317 -13.13 -34.22 50.27
N TYR A 318 -11.84 -34.53 50.34
CA TYR A 318 -11.35 -35.87 50.69
C TYR A 318 -10.54 -35.75 51.98
N GLN A 319 -11.11 -36.31 53.06
CA GLN A 319 -10.37 -36.99 54.12
C GLN A 319 -10.31 -38.47 53.78
#